data_AF-A0A1G2XID5-F1
#
_entry.id   AF-A0A1G2XID5-F1
#
_cell.length_a   1.000
_cell.length_b   1.000
_cell.length_c   1.000
_cell.angle_alpha   90.00
_cell.angle_beta   90.00
_cell.angle_gamma   90.00
#
_symmetry.space_group_name_H-M   'P 1'
#
loop_
_entity.id
_entity.type
_entity.pdbx_description
1 polymer ?
#
loop_
_entity_poly.entity_id
_entity_poly.type
_entity_poly.pdbx_seq_one_letter_code
_entity_poly.pdbx_strand_id
1 'polypeptide(L)'
;MKITAARKLSQVFFLTLLVWLCVVETLGTKFFQLRGWPVNIFLQLDPLTAIATAVSTHKLFAPLLWSLATIILTILLGRFFCGFVCPFGTLHQFVSYLAHKNKTAKELIAIHQYHKTQNIKYYILLVFLIAAALPSVQNLQIGLLDPLPLFTRTVNILLLPIADNVGNVLSATDRLYKTAPLVLAVFLIFTLLNFILPRFFCRFICPLGALFGLLNRFSIWRINRNSKCTDCKMCNKRCQGYCQPSETIKLSECLLCCNCLDDCKFDAIDFNTASSNTIQSEPDLSRRGVLAAGFTGLLAMPAFKLIAAPNSEQIVRPPGALSEQEFAKRCIKCGQCMRICPTNVIQPCGIENGLTNLWTPTMNNRMGTSGCQLDCVACGYICPTSAIRPLTLSEKLGKGNFADKGPIKIGTAVIDHAKCLPWAFGVPCIVCQENCPVSPKAIHIKTTESGLQLPYIDSGKCIGCGICQHECPVSGDSAVVVKPFGQTREKN
;
A
#
# COMPACT_ATOMS: atom_id res chain seq x y z
N MET A 1 18.53 21.74 -23.40
CA MET A 1 17.22 21.67 -22.68
C MET A 1 17.47 21.99 -21.20
N LYS A 2 16.66 22.85 -20.56
CA LYS A 2 16.80 23.12 -19.12
C LYS A 2 16.59 21.84 -18.31
N ILE A 3 17.38 21.61 -17.27
CA ILE A 3 17.29 20.41 -16.44
C ILE A 3 15.91 20.27 -15.78
N THR A 4 15.27 21.39 -15.45
CA THR A 4 13.91 21.41 -14.90
C THR A 4 12.84 20.95 -15.89
N ALA A 5 13.05 21.14 -17.19
CA ALA A 5 12.16 20.62 -18.23
C ALA A 5 12.29 19.09 -18.35
N ALA A 6 13.54 18.59 -18.37
CA ALA A 6 13.82 17.15 -18.33
C ALA A 6 13.16 16.49 -17.09
N ARG A 7 13.30 17.14 -15.92
CA ARG A 7 12.67 16.69 -14.67
C ARG A 7 11.15 16.61 -14.77
N LYS A 8 10.49 17.65 -15.31
CA LYS A 8 9.03 17.67 -15.47
C LYS A 8 8.56 16.57 -16.43
N LEU A 9 9.27 16.36 -17.54
CA LEU A 9 8.97 15.28 -18.49
C LEU A 9 9.08 13.91 -17.81
N SER A 10 10.15 13.67 -17.06
CA SER A 10 10.33 12.46 -16.25
C SER A 10 9.19 12.26 -15.24
N GLN A 11 8.81 13.32 -14.52
CA GLN A 11 7.73 13.27 -13.54
C GLN A 11 6.38 12.88 -14.15
N VAL A 12 6.03 13.47 -15.30
CA VAL A 12 4.80 13.14 -16.04
C VAL A 12 4.89 11.70 -16.53
N PHE A 13 6.02 11.30 -17.12
CA PHE A 13 6.24 9.94 -17.60
C PHE A 13 6.03 8.90 -16.51
N PHE A 14 6.69 9.01 -15.35
CA PHE A 14 6.55 8.03 -14.26
C PHE A 14 5.18 8.06 -13.58
N LEU A 15 4.53 9.21 -13.48
CA LEU A 15 3.16 9.30 -12.99
C LEU A 15 2.18 8.57 -13.93
N THR A 16 2.25 8.86 -15.23
CA THR A 16 1.43 8.19 -16.24
C THR A 16 1.74 6.70 -16.29
N LEU A 17 3.02 6.31 -16.21
CA LEU A 17 3.43 4.91 -16.18
C LEU A 17 2.83 4.16 -14.99
N LEU A 18 2.89 4.72 -13.77
CA LEU A 18 2.30 4.06 -12.61
C LEU A 18 0.78 3.91 -12.74
N VAL A 19 0.08 4.98 -13.15
CA VAL A 19 -1.38 4.93 -13.34
C VAL A 19 -1.73 3.89 -14.41
N TRP A 20 -0.99 3.86 -15.52
CA TRP A 20 -1.14 2.86 -16.57
C TRP A 20 -0.91 1.43 -16.04
N LEU A 21 0.14 1.19 -15.24
CA LEU A 21 0.37 -0.12 -14.62
C LEU A 21 -0.80 -0.55 -13.73
N CYS A 22 -1.38 0.37 -12.94
CA CYS A 22 -2.57 0.07 -12.12
C CYS A 22 -3.81 -0.27 -12.99
N VAL A 23 -3.97 0.39 -14.14
CA VAL A 23 -5.05 0.10 -15.10
C VAL A 23 -4.87 -1.32 -15.68
N VAL A 24 -3.65 -1.63 -16.13
CA VAL A 24 -3.26 -2.90 -16.73
C VAL A 24 -3.34 -4.06 -15.73
N GLU A 25 -3.25 -3.78 -14.42
CA GLU A 25 -3.50 -4.71 -13.31
C GLU A 25 -4.95 -5.21 -13.20
N THR A 26 -5.84 -4.81 -14.11
CA THR A 26 -7.22 -5.31 -14.10
C THR A 26 -7.30 -6.60 -14.90
N LEU A 27 -7.77 -7.69 -14.29
CA LEU A 27 -8.05 -8.92 -15.05
C LEU A 27 -9.13 -8.68 -16.10
N GLY A 28 -8.89 -9.19 -17.31
CA GLY A 28 -9.91 -9.35 -18.33
C GLY A 28 -9.32 -9.86 -19.64
N THR A 29 -10.12 -9.82 -20.71
CA THR A 29 -9.80 -10.42 -22.01
C THR A 29 -9.15 -9.45 -22.99
N LYS A 30 -9.05 -8.15 -22.64
CA LYS A 30 -8.48 -7.13 -23.53
C LYS A 30 -6.97 -7.28 -23.61
N PHE A 31 -6.37 -6.98 -24.78
CA PHE A 31 -4.93 -7.16 -25.02
C PHE A 31 -4.02 -6.42 -24.03
N PHE A 32 -4.51 -5.34 -23.42
CA PHE A 32 -3.79 -4.52 -22.44
C PHE A 32 -3.99 -4.97 -20.99
N GLN A 33 -4.77 -6.01 -20.72
CA GLN A 33 -4.98 -6.56 -19.37
C GLN A 33 -3.96 -7.67 -19.13
N LEU A 34 -3.07 -7.51 -18.15
CA LEU A 34 -1.87 -8.34 -18.03
C LEU A 34 -2.10 -9.71 -17.36
N ARG A 35 -1.33 -10.69 -17.87
CA ARG A 35 -1.09 -12.05 -17.35
C ARG A 35 0.14 -12.17 -16.42
N GLY A 36 0.66 -11.05 -15.91
CA GLY A 36 1.80 -10.99 -14.97
C GLY A 36 3.11 -10.45 -15.56
N TRP A 37 3.80 -9.64 -14.74
CA TRP A 37 5.04 -8.84 -14.93
C TRP A 37 5.01 -7.68 -15.97
N PRO A 38 5.50 -6.45 -15.68
CA PRO A 38 6.08 -5.91 -14.43
C PRO A 38 5.19 -4.84 -13.75
N VAL A 39 3.98 -5.19 -13.31
CA VAL A 39 3.07 -4.23 -12.63
C VAL A 39 3.63 -3.73 -11.30
N ASN A 40 4.45 -4.54 -10.62
CA ASN A 40 4.93 -4.27 -9.27
C ASN A 40 6.24 -3.47 -9.18
N ILE A 41 6.80 -3.05 -10.32
CA ILE A 41 8.16 -2.50 -10.37
C ILE A 41 8.35 -1.28 -9.45
N PHE A 42 7.36 -0.40 -9.34
CA PHE A 42 7.46 0.76 -8.45
C PHE A 42 7.55 0.36 -6.97
N LEU A 43 6.76 -0.62 -6.55
CA LEU A 43 6.78 -1.12 -5.17
C LEU A 43 8.04 -1.95 -4.88
N GLN A 44 8.63 -2.59 -5.90
CA GLN A 44 9.88 -3.32 -5.79
C GLN A 44 11.12 -2.43 -5.78
N LEU A 45 11.05 -1.25 -6.42
CA LEU A 45 12.08 -0.22 -6.38
C LEU A 45 12.11 0.56 -5.06
N ASP A 46 11.17 0.32 -4.16
CA ASP A 46 11.03 1.01 -2.88
C ASP A 46 11.98 0.44 -1.81
N PRO A 47 13.05 1.18 -1.43
CA PRO A 47 13.98 0.73 -0.41
C PRO A 47 13.37 0.72 0.99
N LEU A 48 12.33 1.51 1.26
CA LEU A 48 11.70 1.50 2.57
C LEU A 48 10.92 0.21 2.78
N THR A 49 10.11 -0.19 1.80
CA THR A 49 9.46 -1.50 1.80
C THR A 49 10.47 -2.64 1.91
N ALA A 50 11.57 -2.60 1.16
CA ALA A 50 12.61 -3.62 1.21
C ALA A 50 13.24 -3.75 2.61
N ILE A 51 13.70 -2.64 3.19
CA ILE A 51 14.33 -2.62 4.52
C ILE A 51 13.33 -3.03 5.59
N ALA A 52 12.13 -2.45 5.60
CA ALA A 52 11.13 -2.73 6.64
C ALA A 52 10.65 -4.19 6.60
N THR A 53 10.49 -4.76 5.40
CA THR A 53 10.16 -6.19 5.24
C THR A 53 11.32 -7.08 5.69
N ALA A 54 12.57 -6.72 5.34
CA ALA A 54 13.76 -7.46 5.76
C ALA A 54 13.93 -7.45 7.28
N VAL A 55 13.74 -6.30 7.92
CA VAL A 55 13.79 -6.13 9.37
C VAL A 55 12.67 -6.94 10.05
N SER A 56 11.47 -6.94 9.49
CA SER A 56 10.31 -7.62 10.10
C SER A 56 10.34 -9.14 9.94
N THR A 57 10.84 -9.64 8.80
CA THR A 57 10.83 -11.08 8.48
C THR A 57 12.17 -11.78 8.67
N HIS A 58 13.26 -11.02 8.84
CA HIS A 58 14.64 -11.50 8.80
C HIS A 58 14.99 -12.22 7.48
N LYS A 59 14.25 -11.94 6.39
CA LYS A 59 14.44 -12.53 5.06
C LYS A 59 14.44 -11.44 3.99
N LEU A 60 15.26 -11.61 2.96
CA LEU A 60 15.28 -10.74 1.78
C LEU A 60 14.52 -11.42 0.63
N PHE A 61 13.45 -10.78 0.15
CA PHE A 61 12.69 -11.27 -0.99
C PHE A 61 13.37 -10.85 -2.29
N ALA A 62 13.60 -11.80 -3.19
CA ALA A 62 14.33 -11.56 -4.44
C ALA A 62 13.78 -10.38 -5.27
N PRO A 63 12.45 -10.18 -5.43
CA PRO A 63 11.95 -9.03 -6.19
C PRO A 63 12.23 -7.67 -5.54
N LEU A 64 12.45 -7.61 -4.22
CA LEU A 64 12.79 -6.37 -3.52
C LEU A 64 14.26 -5.96 -3.71
N LEU A 65 15.10 -6.82 -4.32
CA LEU A 65 16.49 -6.46 -4.66
C LEU A 65 16.56 -5.31 -5.67
N TRP A 66 15.49 -5.08 -6.44
CA TRP A 66 15.40 -3.90 -7.31
C TRP A 66 15.54 -2.58 -6.53
N SER A 67 15.23 -2.54 -5.24
CA SER A 67 15.46 -1.35 -4.41
C SER A 67 16.94 -0.99 -4.27
N LEU A 68 17.87 -1.92 -4.52
CA LEU A 68 19.30 -1.60 -4.56
C LEU A 68 19.62 -0.62 -5.68
N ALA A 69 18.91 -0.69 -6.81
CA ALA A 69 19.09 0.25 -7.91
C ALA A 69 18.76 1.69 -7.45
N THR A 70 17.67 1.89 -6.70
CA THR A 70 17.31 3.22 -6.19
C THR A 70 18.25 3.69 -5.09
N ILE A 71 18.78 2.80 -4.24
CA ILE A 71 19.81 3.13 -3.25
C ILE A 71 21.10 3.56 -3.94
N ILE A 72 21.61 2.78 -4.90
CA ILE A 72 22.83 3.08 -5.66
C ILE A 72 22.69 4.43 -6.38
N LEU A 73 21.59 4.62 -7.12
CA LEU A 73 21.32 5.90 -7.78
C LEU A 73 21.19 7.06 -6.79
N THR A 74 20.72 6.80 -5.56
CA THR A 74 20.68 7.84 -4.52
C THR A 74 22.06 8.19 -4.00
N ILE A 75 22.95 7.22 -3.83
CA ILE A 75 24.34 7.46 -3.43
C ILE A 75 25.11 8.18 -4.54
N LEU A 76 24.78 7.93 -5.81
CA LEU A 76 25.38 8.66 -6.91
C LEU A 76 24.82 10.09 -6.99
N LEU A 77 23.52 10.25 -7.26
CA LEU A 77 22.93 11.53 -7.66
C LEU A 77 22.26 12.31 -6.53
N GLY A 78 22.17 11.73 -5.34
CA GLY A 78 21.35 12.23 -4.23
C GLY A 78 19.88 11.82 -4.37
N ARG A 79 18.94 12.60 -3.82
CA ARG A 79 17.50 12.23 -3.76
C ARG A 79 16.75 12.33 -5.10
N PHE A 80 17.33 11.78 -6.17
CA PHE A 80 16.78 11.75 -7.52
C PHE A 80 15.38 11.15 -7.56
N PHE A 81 15.12 10.06 -6.85
CA PHE A 81 13.80 9.41 -6.83
C PHE A 81 12.69 10.38 -6.40
N CYS A 82 12.90 11.15 -5.33
CA CYS A 82 11.92 12.14 -4.85
C CYS A 82 11.69 13.31 -5.83
N GLY A 83 12.70 13.64 -6.64
CA GLY A 83 12.67 14.74 -7.59
C GLY A 83 12.11 14.38 -8.97
N PHE A 84 12.42 13.18 -9.48
CA PHE A 84 12.22 12.79 -10.88
C PHE A 84 11.26 11.61 -11.09
N VAL A 85 11.13 10.72 -10.11
CA VAL A 85 10.44 9.42 -10.29
C VAL A 85 9.17 9.30 -9.46
N CYS A 86 9.18 9.78 -8.21
CA CYS A 86 8.10 9.57 -7.25
C CYS A 86 6.77 10.19 -7.73
N PRO A 87 5.73 9.39 -8.02
CA PRO A 87 4.46 9.87 -8.56
C PRO A 87 3.67 10.69 -7.53
N PHE A 88 3.73 10.30 -6.25
CA PHE A 88 3.14 11.09 -5.18
C PHE A 88 3.85 12.45 -5.02
N GLY A 89 5.17 12.48 -5.20
CA GLY A 89 5.94 13.72 -5.21
C GLY A 89 5.54 14.65 -6.37
N THR A 90 5.28 14.10 -7.56
CA THR A 90 4.77 14.82 -8.73
C THR A 90 3.39 15.43 -8.44
N LEU A 91 2.46 14.63 -7.92
CA LEU A 91 1.13 15.10 -7.55
C LEU A 91 1.20 16.26 -6.55
N HIS A 92 1.97 16.09 -5.48
CA HIS A 92 2.16 17.14 -4.48
C HIS A 92 2.79 18.41 -5.05
N GLN A 93 3.75 18.29 -5.97
CA GLN A 93 4.31 19.45 -6.66
C GLN A 93 3.28 20.18 -7.50
N PHE A 94 2.43 19.44 -8.22
CA PHE A 94 1.39 20.00 -9.06
C PHE A 94 0.35 20.75 -8.21
N VAL A 95 -0.15 20.13 -7.14
CA VAL A 95 -1.10 20.77 -6.23
C VAL A 95 -0.49 22.01 -5.56
N SER A 96 0.77 21.92 -5.12
CA SER A 96 1.48 23.07 -4.52
C SER A 96 1.67 24.22 -5.50
N TYR A 97 1.92 23.91 -6.78
CA TYR A 97 2.01 24.91 -7.83
C TYR A 97 0.67 25.62 -8.03
N LEU A 98 -0.44 24.87 -8.13
CA LEU A 98 -1.77 25.45 -8.27
C LEU A 98 -2.16 26.32 -7.08
N ALA A 99 -1.87 25.88 -5.85
CA ALA A 99 -2.23 26.59 -4.63
C ALA A 99 -1.46 27.91 -4.41
N HIS A 100 -0.27 28.06 -5.01
CA HIS A 100 0.61 29.19 -4.74
C HIS A 100 1.03 29.97 -6.00
N LYS A 101 0.44 29.69 -7.17
CA LYS A 101 0.79 30.35 -8.44
C LYS A 101 0.65 31.88 -8.42
N ASN A 102 -0.25 32.42 -7.60
CA ASN A 102 -0.53 33.86 -7.52
C ASN A 102 0.28 34.58 -6.44
N LYS A 103 1.14 33.87 -5.68
CA LYS A 103 1.94 34.48 -4.62
C LYS A 103 3.14 35.23 -5.18
N THR A 104 3.47 36.34 -4.55
CA THR A 104 4.64 37.16 -4.86
C THR A 104 5.95 36.41 -4.56
N ALA A 105 7.06 36.86 -5.12
CA ALA A 105 8.37 36.25 -4.86
C ALA A 105 8.75 36.29 -3.37
N LYS A 106 8.42 37.39 -2.67
CA LYS A 106 8.70 37.56 -1.24
C LYS A 106 7.93 36.54 -0.39
N GLU A 107 6.65 36.34 -0.67
CA GLU A 107 5.82 35.35 0.01
C GLU A 107 6.31 33.93 -0.25
N LEU A 108 6.67 33.60 -1.50
CA LEU A 108 7.21 32.29 -1.83
C LEU A 108 8.55 32.02 -1.11
N ILE A 109 9.44 33.01 -1.03
CA ILE A 109 10.69 32.89 -0.28
C ILE A 109 10.42 32.68 1.21
N ALA A 110 9.43 33.37 1.79
CA ALA A 110 9.07 33.22 3.19
C ALA A 110 8.48 31.83 3.49
N ILE A 111 7.65 31.30 2.59
CA ILE A 111 7.05 29.96 2.73
C ILE A 111 8.08 28.86 2.54
N HIS A 112 9.09 29.06 1.68
CA HIS A 112 10.10 28.07 1.34
C HIS A 112 11.33 28.05 2.28
N GLN A 113 11.15 28.52 3.51
CA GLN A 113 12.16 28.49 4.55
C GLN A 113 12.21 27.14 5.25
N TYR A 114 13.38 26.80 5.77
CA TYR A 114 13.55 25.58 6.55
C TYR A 114 12.72 25.65 7.84
N HIS A 115 12.02 24.57 8.16
CA HIS A 115 11.32 24.40 9.43
C HIS A 115 11.91 23.23 10.21
N LYS A 116 12.22 23.41 11.50
CA LYS A 116 12.69 22.33 12.37
C LYS A 116 11.69 21.17 12.46
N THR A 117 10.40 21.43 12.27
CA THR A 117 9.35 20.41 12.21
C THR A 117 9.52 19.44 11.03
N GLN A 118 10.30 19.79 9.99
CA GLN A 118 10.67 18.85 8.92
C GLN A 118 11.40 17.61 9.44
N ASN A 119 11.94 17.66 10.66
CA ASN A 119 12.62 16.53 11.27
C ASN A 119 11.66 15.45 11.78
N ILE A 120 10.35 15.74 11.88
CA ILE A 120 9.31 14.79 12.31
C ILE A 120 9.30 13.52 11.46
N LYS A 121 9.53 13.61 10.15
CA LYS A 121 9.58 12.42 9.27
C LYS A 121 10.65 11.41 9.66
N TYR A 122 11.78 11.84 10.26
CA TYR A 122 12.83 10.94 10.72
C TYR A 122 12.42 10.21 12.01
N TYR A 123 11.67 10.88 12.90
CA TYR A 123 11.08 10.24 14.07
C TYR A 123 9.99 9.24 13.67
N ILE A 124 9.15 9.58 12.66
CA ILE A 124 8.16 8.66 12.08
C ILE A 124 8.86 7.42 11.52
N LEU A 125 9.92 7.60 10.72
CA LEU A 125 10.72 6.49 10.19
C LEU A 125 11.27 5.62 11.31
N LEU A 126 11.86 6.21 12.35
CA LEU A 126 12.43 5.49 13.48
C LEU A 126 11.36 4.66 14.22
N VAL A 127 10.19 5.26 14.51
CA VAL A 127 9.08 4.56 15.17
C VAL A 127 8.61 3.35 14.36
N PHE A 128 8.41 3.49 13.05
CA PHE A 128 7.98 2.36 12.21
C PHE A 128 9.04 1.27 12.06
N LEU A 129 10.32 1.62 11.97
CA LEU A 129 11.39 0.63 11.90
C LEU A 129 11.55 -0.14 13.22
N ILE A 130 11.44 0.55 14.36
CA ILE A 130 11.43 -0.11 15.68
C ILE A 130 10.21 -1.03 15.81
N ALA A 131 9.02 -0.56 15.43
CA ALA A 131 7.81 -1.37 15.46
C ALA A 131 7.91 -2.61 14.54
N ALA A 132 8.59 -2.50 13.40
CA ALA A 132 8.85 -3.62 12.50
C ALA A 132 9.87 -4.63 13.08
N ALA A 133 10.87 -4.16 13.83
CA ALA A 133 11.94 -4.97 14.40
C ALA A 133 11.53 -5.74 15.67
N LEU A 134 10.62 -5.18 16.47
CA LEU A 134 10.26 -5.76 17.77
C LEU A 134 9.41 -7.05 17.61
N PRO A 135 9.83 -8.19 18.20
CA PRO A 135 9.12 -9.47 18.11
C PRO A 135 7.64 -9.40 18.55
N SER A 136 7.33 -8.50 19.47
CA SER A 136 6.00 -8.32 20.06
C SER A 136 4.99 -7.58 19.17
N VAL A 137 5.45 -6.87 18.13
CA VAL A 137 4.62 -5.99 17.29
C VAL A 137 4.90 -6.19 15.79
N GLN A 138 5.60 -7.27 15.38
CA GLN A 138 6.06 -7.55 14.01
C GLN A 138 4.94 -7.46 12.94
N ASN A 139 4.58 -6.22 12.60
CA ASN A 139 3.49 -5.82 11.75
C ASN A 139 4.02 -4.70 10.87
N LEU A 140 3.92 -4.87 9.56
CA LEU A 140 4.41 -3.92 8.59
C LEU A 140 3.39 -2.78 8.41
N GLN A 141 3.38 -1.83 9.34
CA GLN A 141 2.51 -0.66 9.28
C GLN A 141 3.06 0.47 8.41
N ILE A 142 4.30 0.34 7.94
CA ILE A 142 4.95 1.39 7.16
C ILE A 142 4.23 1.70 5.85
N GLY A 143 3.56 0.71 5.24
CA GLY A 143 2.72 0.88 4.05
C GLY A 143 1.47 1.76 4.25
N LEU A 144 1.19 2.22 5.48
CA LEU A 144 0.20 3.25 5.74
C LEU A 144 0.69 4.63 5.27
N LEU A 145 1.95 4.97 5.55
CA LEU A 145 2.55 6.28 5.27
C LEU A 145 3.65 6.24 4.20
N ASP A 146 3.99 5.07 3.67
CA ASP A 146 4.84 4.99 2.49
C ASP A 146 4.11 5.60 1.27
N PRO A 147 4.69 6.58 0.58
CA PRO A 147 4.05 7.24 -0.55
C PRO A 147 3.65 6.29 -1.69
N LEU A 148 4.38 5.18 -1.92
CA LEU A 148 4.13 4.30 -3.05
C LEU A 148 2.92 3.38 -2.79
N PRO A 149 2.86 2.56 -1.71
CA PRO A 149 1.66 1.82 -1.35
C PRO A 149 0.45 2.72 -1.10
N LEU A 150 0.64 3.91 -0.50
CA LEU A 150 -0.46 4.86 -0.28
C LEU A 150 -1.07 5.30 -1.62
N PHE A 151 -0.23 5.74 -2.57
CA PHE A 151 -0.71 6.20 -3.87
C PHE A 151 -1.30 5.06 -4.70
N THR A 152 -0.64 3.89 -4.76
CA THR A 152 -1.17 2.70 -5.46
C THR A 152 -2.51 2.26 -4.86
N ARG A 153 -2.66 2.27 -3.53
CA ARG A 153 -3.94 1.96 -2.86
C ARG A 153 -5.03 2.95 -3.26
N THR A 154 -4.73 4.25 -3.28
CA THR A 154 -5.69 5.27 -3.72
C THR A 154 -6.10 5.04 -5.18
N VAL A 155 -5.16 4.77 -6.08
CA VAL A 155 -5.50 4.51 -7.49
C VAL A 155 -6.42 3.29 -7.60
N ASN A 156 -6.05 2.17 -6.97
CA ASN A 156 -6.74 0.88 -7.10
C ASN A 156 -8.12 0.83 -6.41
N ILE A 157 -8.27 1.45 -5.25
CA ILE A 157 -9.48 1.35 -4.41
C ILE A 157 -10.44 2.52 -4.65
N LEU A 158 -9.94 3.65 -5.16
CA LEU A 158 -10.75 4.86 -5.33
C LEU A 158 -10.82 5.32 -6.79
N LEU A 159 -9.69 5.65 -7.42
CA LEU A 159 -9.72 6.30 -8.74
C LEU A 159 -10.22 5.38 -9.85
N LEU A 160 -9.75 4.12 -9.88
CA LEU A 160 -10.16 3.16 -10.91
C LEU A 160 -11.64 2.75 -10.79
N PRO A 161 -12.19 2.44 -9.60
CA PRO A 161 -13.63 2.22 -9.46
C PRO A 161 -14.51 3.40 -9.89
N ILE A 162 -14.09 4.63 -9.59
CA ILE A 162 -14.80 5.83 -10.09
C ILE A 162 -14.76 5.88 -11.62
N ALA A 163 -13.60 5.60 -12.22
CA ALA A 163 -13.47 5.55 -13.68
C ALA A 163 -14.27 4.40 -14.32
N ASP A 164 -14.38 3.25 -13.64
CA ASP A 164 -15.21 2.12 -14.06
C ASP A 164 -16.69 2.54 -14.12
N ASN A 165 -17.19 3.21 -13.08
CA ASN A 165 -18.60 3.64 -13.01
C ASN A 165 -18.96 4.76 -14.01
N VAL A 166 -17.99 5.57 -14.44
CA VAL A 166 -18.24 6.70 -15.38
C VAL A 166 -18.23 6.24 -16.85
N GLY A 167 -17.61 5.11 -17.17
CA GLY A 167 -17.44 4.72 -18.58
C GLY A 167 -17.42 3.23 -18.91
N ASN A 168 -17.60 2.31 -17.94
CA ASN A 168 -17.51 0.86 -18.13
C ASN A 168 -16.24 0.41 -18.88
N VAL A 169 -15.15 1.19 -18.81
CA VAL A 169 -14.00 1.03 -19.71
C VAL A 169 -13.09 -0.13 -19.28
N LEU A 170 -12.90 -0.34 -17.98
CA LEU A 170 -11.89 -1.28 -17.46
C LEU A 170 -12.46 -2.53 -16.79
N SER A 171 -13.64 -2.45 -16.18
CA SER A 171 -14.37 -3.60 -15.59
C SER A 171 -15.82 -3.63 -16.07
N ALA A 172 -16.34 -4.83 -16.34
CA ALA A 172 -17.75 -5.02 -16.72
C ALA A 172 -18.70 -5.01 -15.51
N THR A 173 -18.15 -5.07 -14.29
CA THR A 173 -18.89 -5.11 -13.03
C THR A 173 -18.52 -3.91 -12.18
N ASP A 174 -19.53 -3.31 -11.55
CA ASP A 174 -19.35 -2.24 -10.57
C ASP A 174 -18.50 -2.75 -9.40
N ARG A 175 -17.46 -2.00 -9.08
CA ARG A 175 -16.54 -2.34 -7.98
C ARG A 175 -16.75 -1.34 -6.86
N LEU A 176 -17.12 -1.85 -5.69
CA LEU A 176 -17.31 -1.02 -4.51
C LEU A 176 -16.42 -1.54 -3.39
N TYR A 177 -15.72 -0.60 -2.76
CA TYR A 177 -14.85 -0.94 -1.64
C TYR A 177 -15.31 -0.30 -0.34
N LYS A 178 -15.48 -1.12 0.70
CA LYS A 178 -16.02 -0.69 2.00
C LYS A 178 -15.30 0.53 2.57
N THR A 179 -13.96 0.54 2.51
CA THR A 179 -13.14 1.62 3.10
C THR A 179 -12.73 2.68 2.09
N ALA A 180 -13.31 2.73 0.88
CA ALA A 180 -13.00 3.76 -0.11
C ALA A 180 -13.19 5.19 0.43
N PRO A 181 -14.25 5.52 1.20
CA PRO A 181 -14.39 6.86 1.79
C PRO A 181 -13.25 7.24 2.72
N LEU A 182 -12.74 6.29 3.52
CA LEU A 182 -11.61 6.53 4.42
C LEU A 182 -10.30 6.74 3.63
N VAL A 183 -10.07 5.95 2.58
CA VAL A 183 -8.91 6.12 1.69
C VAL A 183 -8.97 7.49 0.99
N LEU A 184 -10.15 7.91 0.53
CA LEU A 184 -10.38 9.24 -0.03
C LEU A 184 -10.09 10.34 0.98
N ALA A 185 -10.63 10.25 2.20
CA ALA A 185 -10.41 11.25 3.23
C ALA A 185 -8.91 11.42 3.54
N VAL A 186 -8.17 10.34 3.74
CA VAL A 186 -6.72 10.38 4.01
C VAL A 186 -5.95 10.99 2.82
N PHE A 187 -6.28 10.60 1.59
CA PHE A 187 -5.65 11.14 0.39
C PHE A 187 -5.95 12.63 0.20
N LEU A 188 -7.19 13.05 0.41
CA LEU A 188 -7.59 14.46 0.35
C LEU A 188 -6.90 15.29 1.44
N ILE A 189 -6.79 14.78 2.67
CA ILE A 189 -6.08 15.48 3.74
C ILE A 189 -4.63 15.75 3.33
N PHE A 190 -3.89 14.73 2.89
CA PHE A 190 -2.50 14.93 2.50
C PHE A 190 -2.33 15.82 1.27
N THR A 191 -3.24 15.77 0.31
CA THR A 191 -3.18 16.62 -0.89
C THR A 191 -3.62 18.06 -0.63
N LEU A 192 -4.65 18.30 0.18
CA LEU A 192 -5.15 19.64 0.52
C LEU A 192 -4.22 20.40 1.47
N LEU A 193 -3.45 19.72 2.32
CA LEU A 193 -2.43 20.37 3.16
C LEU A 193 -1.35 21.11 2.34
N ASN A 194 -1.21 20.81 1.04
CA ASN A 194 -0.33 21.58 0.15
C ASN A 194 -0.79 23.03 -0.08
N PHE A 195 -2.05 23.37 0.23
CA PHE A 195 -2.52 24.76 0.18
C PHE A 195 -1.97 25.63 1.32
N ILE A 196 -1.57 25.00 2.42
CA ILE A 196 -0.97 25.68 3.57
C ILE A 196 0.55 25.73 3.36
N LEU A 197 1.16 24.55 3.19
CA LEU A 197 2.59 24.41 2.99
C LEU A 197 2.87 23.53 1.76
N PRO A 198 3.57 24.04 0.73
CA PRO A 198 3.98 23.27 -0.45
C PRO A 198 4.57 21.90 -0.07
N ARG A 199 4.20 20.82 -0.75
CA ARG A 199 4.74 19.46 -0.54
C ARG A 199 4.72 18.99 0.93
N PHE A 200 3.70 19.36 1.70
CA PHE A 200 3.59 19.07 3.14
C PHE A 200 3.95 17.62 3.50
N PHE A 201 3.28 16.64 2.89
CA PHE A 201 3.53 15.22 3.16
C PHE A 201 4.99 14.81 2.97
N CYS A 202 5.58 15.19 1.81
CA CYS A 202 6.96 14.81 1.46
C CYS A 202 7.99 15.36 2.46
N ARG A 203 7.68 16.47 3.14
CA ARG A 203 8.62 17.14 4.06
C ARG A 203 8.43 16.76 5.52
N PHE A 204 7.19 16.58 5.96
CA PHE A 204 6.88 16.41 7.37
C PHE A 204 6.52 14.98 7.76
N ILE A 205 5.96 14.19 6.82
CA ILE A 205 5.35 12.89 7.14
C ILE A 205 6.08 11.72 6.47
N CYS A 206 6.52 11.89 5.22
CA CYS A 206 6.99 10.82 4.35
C CYS A 206 8.23 10.08 4.91
N PRO A 207 8.08 8.82 5.38
CA PRO A 207 9.20 8.04 5.91
C PRO A 207 10.18 7.62 4.80
N LEU A 208 9.70 7.38 3.58
CA LEU A 208 10.58 7.09 2.43
C LEU A 208 11.47 8.29 2.10
N GLY A 209 10.90 9.50 2.20
CA GLY A 209 11.65 10.74 2.07
C GLY A 209 12.69 10.93 3.17
N ALA A 210 12.38 10.51 4.40
CA ALA A 210 13.33 10.52 5.51
C ALA A 210 14.49 9.54 5.26
N LEU A 211 14.19 8.32 4.80
CA LEU A 211 15.20 7.32 4.44
C LEU A 211 16.15 7.84 3.36
N PHE A 212 15.60 8.38 2.27
CA PHE A 212 16.43 9.00 1.23
C PHE A 212 17.19 10.24 1.74
N GLY A 213 16.64 10.99 2.70
CA GLY A 213 17.32 12.08 3.40
C GLY A 213 18.58 11.62 4.14
N LEU A 214 18.50 10.48 4.84
CA LEU A 214 19.63 9.87 5.52
C LEU A 214 20.67 9.33 4.53
N LEU A 215 20.23 8.68 3.45
CA LEU A 215 21.12 8.17 2.41
C LEU A 215 21.82 9.30 1.63
N ASN A 216 21.18 10.46 1.49
CA ASN A 216 21.71 11.60 0.74
C ASN A 216 23.01 12.16 1.33
N ARG A 217 23.35 11.88 2.59
CA ARG A 217 24.64 12.29 3.18
C ARG A 217 25.84 11.66 2.47
N PHE A 218 25.63 10.50 1.85
CA PHE A 218 26.63 9.77 1.08
C PHE A 218 26.61 10.12 -0.41
N SER A 219 25.80 11.10 -0.82
CA SER A 219 25.71 11.49 -2.23
C SER A 219 27.04 12.03 -2.74
N ILE A 220 27.49 11.48 -3.87
CA ILE A 220 28.72 11.91 -4.54
C ILE A 220 28.46 13.21 -5.30
N TRP A 221 27.41 13.25 -6.13
CA TRP A 221 26.97 14.45 -6.83
C TRP A 221 25.87 15.16 -6.04
N ARG A 222 26.08 16.45 -5.78
CA ARG A 222 25.16 17.25 -4.96
C ARG A 222 25.12 18.70 -5.40
N ILE A 223 24.08 19.39 -4.94
CA ILE A 223 23.95 20.84 -5.12
C ILE A 223 24.95 21.53 -4.20
N ASN A 224 25.83 22.33 -4.79
CA ASN A 224 26.85 23.11 -4.13
C ASN A 224 26.60 24.61 -4.34
N ARG A 225 27.14 25.41 -3.43
CA ARG A 225 27.19 26.87 -3.52
C ARG A 225 28.64 27.34 -3.57
N ASN A 226 28.95 28.17 -4.54
CA ASN A 226 30.29 28.74 -4.73
C ASN A 226 30.35 30.21 -4.21
N SER A 227 31.52 30.83 -4.31
CA SER A 227 31.79 32.18 -3.78
C SER A 227 31.11 33.32 -4.56
N LYS A 228 30.53 33.06 -5.74
CA LYS A 228 29.80 34.07 -6.54
C LYS A 228 28.43 34.42 -5.95
N CYS A 229 28.00 33.74 -4.89
CA CYS A 229 26.70 33.95 -4.27
C CYS A 229 26.61 35.33 -3.60
N THR A 230 25.63 36.13 -4.02
CA THR A 230 25.33 37.47 -3.45
C THR A 230 24.23 37.45 -2.38
N ASP A 231 23.81 36.26 -1.91
CA ASP A 231 22.68 36.04 -0.99
C ASP A 231 21.37 36.77 -1.38
N CYS A 232 21.07 36.84 -2.69
CA CYS A 232 19.84 37.45 -3.19
C CYS A 232 18.55 36.64 -2.88
N LYS A 233 18.68 35.47 -2.26
CA LYS A 233 17.61 34.52 -1.87
C LYS A 233 16.69 34.02 -2.98
N MET A 234 16.97 34.33 -4.24
CA MET A 234 16.14 33.92 -5.38
C MET A 234 16.08 32.39 -5.57
N CYS A 235 17.15 31.68 -5.26
CA CYS A 235 17.17 30.21 -5.30
C CYS A 235 16.27 29.55 -4.24
N ASN A 236 15.90 30.28 -3.17
CA ASN A 236 14.94 29.80 -2.17
C ASN A 236 13.50 29.89 -2.70
N LYS A 237 13.23 30.81 -3.65
CA LYS A 237 11.88 31.09 -4.18
C LYS A 237 11.16 29.85 -4.70
N ARG A 238 11.86 28.88 -5.31
CA ARG A 238 11.24 27.64 -5.82
C ARG A 238 11.90 26.38 -5.27
N CYS A 239 12.61 26.49 -4.14
CA CYS A 239 13.23 25.34 -3.49
C CYS A 239 12.16 24.38 -2.96
N GLN A 240 12.01 23.21 -3.59
CA GLN A 240 11.01 22.23 -3.20
C GLN A 240 11.38 21.45 -1.93
N GLY A 241 12.63 21.53 -1.46
CA GLY A 241 13.09 20.84 -0.25
C GLY A 241 13.17 21.71 1.01
N TYR A 242 13.08 23.04 0.86
CA TYR A 242 13.34 24.02 1.93
C TYR A 242 14.74 23.87 2.52
N CYS A 243 15.70 23.46 1.71
CA CYS A 243 17.08 23.27 2.12
C CYS A 243 17.88 24.58 2.21
N GLN A 244 17.23 25.74 2.04
CA GLN A 244 17.83 27.08 2.02
C GLN A 244 19.11 27.20 1.14
N PRO A 245 18.99 27.02 -0.21
CA PRO A 245 20.14 27.11 -1.12
C PRO A 245 20.98 28.39 -1.05
N SER A 246 20.42 29.52 -0.63
CA SER A 246 21.18 30.77 -0.51
C SER A 246 22.02 30.88 0.75
N GLU A 247 21.77 30.04 1.76
CA GLU A 247 22.41 30.07 3.09
C GLU A 247 23.21 28.77 3.29
N THR A 248 23.05 28.08 4.41
CA THR A 248 23.57 26.72 4.62
C THR A 248 22.64 25.70 3.98
N ILE A 249 23.12 24.97 2.97
CA ILE A 249 22.36 23.96 2.25
C ILE A 249 22.14 22.74 3.17
N LYS A 250 20.89 22.47 3.55
CA LYS A 250 20.52 21.23 4.27
C LYS A 250 20.38 20.09 3.26
N LEU A 251 21.42 19.29 3.09
CA LEU A 251 21.47 18.24 2.07
C LEU A 251 20.40 17.16 2.33
N SER A 252 20.16 16.78 3.59
CA SER A 252 19.13 15.80 3.97
C SER A 252 17.71 16.18 3.49
N GLU A 253 17.44 17.48 3.34
CA GLU A 253 16.15 18.02 2.85
C GLU A 253 16.12 18.28 1.34
N CYS A 254 17.26 18.27 0.66
CA CYS A 254 17.34 18.54 -0.78
C CYS A 254 16.67 17.42 -1.59
N LEU A 255 15.59 17.73 -2.31
CA LEU A 255 14.87 16.77 -3.16
C LEU A 255 15.43 16.65 -4.58
N LEU A 256 16.62 17.21 -4.84
CA LEU A 256 17.22 17.29 -6.18
C LEU A 256 16.24 17.83 -7.25
N CYS A 257 15.49 18.87 -6.92
CA CYS A 257 14.51 19.45 -7.85
C CYS A 257 15.14 20.35 -8.93
N CYS A 258 16.40 20.74 -8.73
CA CYS A 258 17.21 21.59 -9.61
C CYS A 258 16.63 22.98 -9.94
N ASN A 259 15.54 23.41 -9.28
CA ASN A 259 14.97 24.74 -9.53
C ASN A 259 15.93 25.88 -9.15
N CYS A 260 16.78 25.65 -8.13
CA CYS A 260 17.78 26.63 -7.67
C CYS A 260 18.87 26.91 -8.71
N LEU A 261 19.19 25.93 -9.57
CA LEU A 261 20.12 26.12 -10.69
C LEU A 261 19.52 27.11 -11.69
N ASP A 262 18.26 26.90 -12.08
CA ASP A 262 17.56 27.75 -13.04
C ASP A 262 17.19 29.15 -12.49
N ASP A 263 17.05 29.29 -11.17
CA ASP A 263 16.71 30.56 -10.50
C ASP A 263 17.95 31.44 -10.22
N CYS A 264 19.15 30.87 -10.23
CA CYS A 264 20.37 31.61 -9.96
C CYS A 264 20.80 32.42 -11.20
N LYS A 265 20.90 33.75 -11.07
CA LYS A 265 21.40 34.63 -12.13
C LYS A 265 22.92 34.87 -12.10
N PHE A 266 23.58 34.37 -11.05
CA PHE A 266 25.00 34.62 -10.77
C PHE A 266 25.86 33.37 -10.95
N ASP A 267 25.27 32.27 -11.47
CA ASP A 267 25.92 30.95 -11.59
C ASP A 267 26.65 30.54 -10.30
N ALA A 268 25.98 30.79 -9.17
CA ALA A 268 26.51 30.56 -7.85
C ALA A 268 26.11 29.20 -7.26
N ILE A 269 25.18 28.50 -7.92
CA ILE A 269 24.69 27.19 -7.53
C ILE A 269 25.09 26.21 -8.64
N ASP A 270 25.76 25.13 -8.26
CA ASP A 270 26.30 24.12 -9.18
C ASP A 270 25.86 22.71 -8.75
N PHE A 271 25.88 21.76 -9.68
CA PHE A 271 25.72 20.33 -9.39
C PHE A 271 27.01 19.60 -9.72
N ASN A 272 27.82 19.30 -8.68
CA ASN A 272 29.15 18.73 -8.84
C ASN A 272 29.53 17.86 -7.62
N THR A 273 30.75 17.32 -7.62
CA THR A 273 31.27 16.43 -6.58
C THR A 273 32.05 17.17 -5.48
N ALA A 274 32.33 18.46 -5.65
CA ALA A 274 33.10 19.23 -4.68
C ALA A 274 32.36 19.34 -3.35
N SER A 275 33.11 19.41 -2.24
CA SER A 275 32.55 19.65 -0.91
C SER A 275 32.66 21.14 -0.58
N SER A 276 31.52 21.82 -0.45
CA SER A 276 31.47 23.21 0.02
C SER A 276 31.31 23.27 1.55
N ASN A 277 31.97 24.23 2.20
CA ASN A 277 31.86 24.46 3.66
C ASN A 277 30.45 24.93 4.10
N THR A 278 29.56 25.21 3.15
CA THR A 278 28.23 25.77 3.42
C THR A 278 27.14 24.69 3.38
N ILE A 279 27.51 23.43 3.61
CA ILE A 279 26.61 22.27 3.52
C ILE A 279 26.45 21.64 4.90
N GLN A 280 25.20 21.44 5.29
CA GLN A 280 24.83 20.60 6.41
C GLN A 280 24.29 19.27 5.86
N SER A 281 25.07 18.20 6.01
CA SER A 281 24.71 16.89 5.49
C SER A 281 23.72 16.14 6.37
N GLU A 282 23.85 16.27 7.69
CA GLU A 282 23.05 15.51 8.66
C GLU A 282 21.77 16.26 9.08
N PRO A 283 20.66 15.54 9.32
CA PRO A 283 19.46 16.14 9.87
C PRO A 283 19.69 16.64 11.31
N ASP A 284 19.07 17.77 11.66
CA ASP A 284 19.16 18.38 13.00
C ASP A 284 18.26 17.64 14.02
N LEU A 285 18.63 16.41 14.36
CA LEU A 285 17.90 15.57 15.31
C LEU A 285 18.36 15.83 16.74
N SER A 286 17.41 16.10 17.64
CA SER A 286 17.73 16.28 19.06
C SER A 286 17.86 14.92 19.75
N ARG A 287 18.83 14.76 20.64
CA ARG A 287 19.01 13.52 21.43
C ARG A 287 17.72 13.14 22.17
N ARG A 288 17.06 14.12 22.80
CA ARG A 288 15.77 13.94 23.48
C ARG A 288 14.68 13.46 22.52
N GLY A 289 14.63 14.00 21.29
CA GLY A 289 13.66 13.59 20.27
C GLY A 289 13.89 12.15 19.80
N VAL A 290 15.15 11.74 19.58
CA VAL A 290 15.49 10.36 19.20
C VAL A 290 15.12 9.39 20.32
N LEU A 291 15.47 9.72 21.57
CA LEU A 291 15.07 8.92 22.73
C LEU A 291 13.55 8.85 22.86
N ALA A 292 12.83 9.97 22.76
CA ALA A 292 11.37 10.01 22.84
C ALA A 292 10.69 9.22 21.71
N ALA A 293 11.23 9.27 20.49
CA ALA A 293 10.75 8.47 19.37
C ALA A 293 11.04 6.97 19.58
N GLY A 294 12.22 6.63 20.11
CA GLY A 294 12.56 5.27 20.52
C GLY A 294 11.63 4.73 21.60
N PHE A 295 11.43 5.51 22.68
CA PHE A 295 10.48 5.20 23.74
C PHE A 295 9.05 5.12 23.23
N THR A 296 8.61 6.03 22.35
CA THR A 296 7.27 5.93 21.73
C THR A 296 7.13 4.67 20.89
N GLY A 297 8.14 4.29 20.11
CA GLY A 297 8.15 3.03 19.36
C GLY A 297 8.07 1.80 20.27
N LEU A 298 8.76 1.84 21.42
CA LEU A 298 8.73 0.78 22.44
C LEU A 298 7.41 0.75 23.24
N LEU A 299 6.91 1.91 23.67
CA LEU A 299 5.70 2.08 24.50
C LEU A 299 4.40 2.07 23.69
N ALA A 300 4.47 2.22 22.38
CA ALA A 300 3.37 1.88 21.49
C ALA A 300 2.98 0.39 21.65
N MET A 301 3.89 -0.47 22.12
CA MET A 301 3.68 -1.92 22.25
C MET A 301 2.42 -2.36 23.02
N PRO A 302 2.06 -1.84 24.21
CA PRO A 302 0.86 -2.25 24.94
C PRO A 302 -0.40 -1.60 24.36
N ALA A 303 -0.33 -0.33 23.96
CA ALA A 303 -1.45 0.40 23.37
C ALA A 303 -1.87 -0.23 22.04
N PHE A 304 -0.90 -0.62 21.19
CA PHE A 304 -1.19 -1.37 19.98
C PHE A 304 -1.72 -2.77 20.27
N LYS A 305 -1.23 -3.50 21.29
CA LYS A 305 -1.80 -4.81 21.65
C LYS A 305 -3.24 -4.72 22.19
N LEU A 306 -3.58 -3.68 22.96
CA LEU A 306 -4.93 -3.44 23.47
C LEU A 306 -5.90 -2.98 22.37
N ILE A 307 -5.45 -2.11 21.45
CA ILE A 307 -6.23 -1.66 20.28
C ILE A 307 -6.30 -2.75 19.20
N ALA A 308 -5.28 -3.62 19.12
CA ALA A 308 -5.20 -4.75 18.19
C ALA A 308 -5.57 -6.08 18.85
N ALA A 309 -6.24 -6.08 20.01
CA ALA A 309 -6.80 -7.29 20.62
C ALA A 309 -7.66 -7.99 19.54
N PRO A 310 -7.19 -9.12 19.00
CA PRO A 310 -7.60 -9.48 17.66
C PRO A 310 -8.89 -10.28 17.69
N ASN A 311 -9.90 -9.81 16.96
CA ASN A 311 -10.79 -10.72 16.22
C ASN A 311 -10.11 -11.21 14.92
N SER A 312 -8.76 -11.32 14.88
CA SER A 312 -8.03 -11.85 13.72
C SER A 312 -8.39 -13.30 13.43
N GLU A 313 -8.87 -14.03 14.45
CA GLU A 313 -9.47 -15.36 14.32
C GLU A 313 -10.84 -15.34 13.61
N GLN A 314 -11.34 -14.19 13.17
CA GLN A 314 -12.57 -14.08 12.37
C GLN A 314 -12.30 -13.60 10.93
N ILE A 315 -11.06 -13.24 10.59
CA ILE A 315 -10.75 -12.69 9.28
C ILE A 315 -10.44 -13.81 8.28
N VAL A 316 -11.24 -13.88 7.22
CA VAL A 316 -11.00 -14.77 6.09
C VAL A 316 -10.07 -14.06 5.10
N ARG A 317 -8.87 -14.62 4.88
CA ARG A 317 -7.87 -14.06 3.95
C ARG A 317 -7.99 -14.72 2.56
N PRO A 318 -7.48 -14.07 1.49
CA PRO A 318 -7.41 -14.68 0.16
C PRO A 318 -6.59 -15.98 0.13
N PRO A 319 -6.79 -16.85 -0.88
CA PRO A 319 -5.99 -18.08 -1.03
C PRO A 319 -4.50 -17.75 -1.20
N GLY A 320 -3.65 -18.51 -0.52
CA GLY A 320 -2.19 -18.29 -0.52
C GLY A 320 -1.71 -17.27 0.52
N ALA A 321 -2.61 -16.67 1.30
CA ALA A 321 -2.20 -15.87 2.45
C ALA A 321 -1.43 -16.72 3.48
N LEU A 322 -0.34 -16.17 4.00
CA LEU A 322 0.47 -16.81 5.04
C LEU A 322 -0.28 -16.86 6.39
N SER A 323 0.34 -17.49 7.39
CA SER A 323 -0.12 -17.38 8.79
C SER A 323 -0.30 -15.92 9.19
N GLU A 324 -1.23 -15.61 10.10
CA GLU A 324 -1.60 -14.19 10.39
C GLU A 324 -0.37 -13.36 10.80
N GLN A 325 0.50 -13.96 11.60
CA GLN A 325 1.75 -13.34 12.04
C GLN A 325 2.68 -13.05 10.85
N GLU A 326 2.91 -14.03 9.96
CA GLU A 326 3.78 -13.84 8.79
C GLU A 326 3.18 -12.92 7.73
N PHE A 327 1.86 -12.97 7.59
CA PHE A 327 1.10 -12.08 6.71
C PHE A 327 1.27 -10.62 7.15
N ALA A 328 1.11 -10.34 8.44
CA ALA A 328 1.20 -8.99 8.97
C ALA A 328 2.61 -8.39 8.83
N LYS A 329 3.66 -9.22 8.88
CA LYS A 329 5.07 -8.82 8.63
C LYS A 329 5.37 -8.41 7.19
N ARG A 330 4.54 -8.83 6.24
CA ARG A 330 4.82 -8.67 4.79
C ARG A 330 3.83 -7.75 4.08
N CYS A 331 2.59 -7.63 4.55
CA CYS A 331 1.57 -6.87 3.84
C CYS A 331 1.81 -5.35 3.91
N ILE A 332 2.16 -4.75 2.77
CA ILE A 332 2.35 -3.30 2.62
C ILE A 332 1.07 -2.52 2.32
N LYS A 333 -0.10 -3.17 2.32
CA LYS A 333 -1.41 -2.50 2.13
C LYS A 333 -1.51 -1.69 0.82
N CYS A 334 -0.92 -2.19 -0.27
CA CYS A 334 -0.92 -1.53 -1.59
C CYS A 334 -2.26 -1.63 -2.36
N GLY A 335 -3.18 -2.50 -1.93
CA GLY A 335 -4.50 -2.67 -2.57
C GLY A 335 -4.52 -3.45 -3.88
N GLN A 336 -3.37 -3.93 -4.37
CA GLN A 336 -3.27 -4.62 -5.67
C GLN A 336 -4.10 -5.92 -5.74
N CYS A 337 -3.98 -6.76 -4.72
CA CYS A 337 -4.78 -7.99 -4.62
C CYS A 337 -6.31 -7.76 -4.64
N MET A 338 -6.77 -6.56 -4.23
CA MET A 338 -8.19 -6.18 -4.28
C MET A 338 -8.59 -5.81 -5.70
N ARG A 339 -7.74 -5.07 -6.43
CA ARG A 339 -7.99 -4.66 -7.81
C ARG A 339 -7.97 -5.85 -8.77
N ILE A 340 -6.97 -6.71 -8.68
CA ILE A 340 -6.86 -7.89 -9.56
C ILE A 340 -8.02 -8.88 -9.35
N CYS A 341 -8.71 -8.83 -8.21
CA CYS A 341 -9.81 -9.75 -7.90
C CYS A 341 -10.98 -9.57 -8.88
N PRO A 342 -11.38 -10.58 -9.66
CA PRO A 342 -12.42 -10.43 -10.68
C PRO A 342 -13.82 -10.34 -10.08
N THR A 343 -14.05 -10.99 -8.93
CA THR A 343 -15.35 -10.99 -8.24
C THR A 343 -15.47 -9.89 -7.18
N ASN A 344 -14.47 -9.02 -7.03
CA ASN A 344 -14.42 -7.97 -6.00
C ASN A 344 -14.65 -8.49 -4.55
N VAL A 345 -14.46 -9.79 -4.30
CA VAL A 345 -14.64 -10.39 -2.97
C VAL A 345 -13.52 -10.00 -2.00
N ILE A 346 -12.33 -9.65 -2.50
CA ILE A 346 -11.23 -9.16 -1.68
C ILE A 346 -11.43 -7.67 -1.40
N GLN A 347 -11.73 -7.35 -0.15
CA GLN A 347 -12.05 -6.02 0.33
C GLN A 347 -10.97 -5.50 1.29
N PRO A 348 -10.74 -4.19 1.36
CA PRO A 348 -9.91 -3.59 2.40
C PRO A 348 -10.61 -3.70 3.75
N CYS A 349 -9.88 -4.22 4.72
CA CYS A 349 -10.33 -4.33 6.09
C CYS A 349 -10.45 -2.93 6.73
N GLY A 350 -11.57 -2.67 7.42
CA GLY A 350 -11.77 -1.43 8.16
C GLY A 350 -11.17 -1.43 9.56
N ILE A 351 -11.45 -0.37 10.33
CA ILE A 351 -10.94 -0.16 11.70
C ILE A 351 -11.61 -1.13 12.69
N GLU A 352 -12.80 -1.64 12.36
CA GLU A 352 -13.57 -2.59 13.18
C GLU A 352 -12.83 -3.90 13.48
N ASN A 353 -11.83 -4.26 12.67
CA ASN A 353 -11.02 -5.46 12.82
C ASN A 353 -9.62 -5.17 13.41
N GLY A 354 -9.48 -4.02 14.07
CA GLY A 354 -8.25 -3.55 14.69
C GLY A 354 -7.38 -2.70 13.76
N LEU A 355 -6.65 -1.75 14.35
CA LEU A 355 -5.83 -0.78 13.61
C LEU A 355 -4.68 -1.45 12.83
N THR A 356 -4.18 -2.58 13.31
CA THR A 356 -3.13 -3.35 12.63
C THR A 356 -3.59 -3.95 11.30
N ASN A 357 -4.87 -4.28 11.20
CA ASN A 357 -5.49 -4.87 10.01
C ASN A 357 -6.03 -3.81 9.05
N LEU A 358 -5.97 -2.53 9.38
CA LEU A 358 -6.48 -1.47 8.53
C LEU A 358 -5.91 -1.59 7.10
N TRP A 359 -6.81 -1.64 6.12
CA TRP A 359 -6.54 -1.79 4.68
C TRP A 359 -5.77 -3.06 4.27
N THR A 360 -5.68 -4.06 5.15
CA THR A 360 -5.25 -5.40 4.75
C THR A 360 -6.38 -6.12 3.99
N PRO A 361 -6.09 -7.04 3.06
CA PRO A 361 -7.11 -7.78 2.31
C PRO A 361 -7.89 -8.78 3.18
N THR A 362 -9.21 -8.66 3.17
CA THR A 362 -10.15 -9.62 3.77
C THR A 362 -11.19 -10.05 2.74
N MET A 363 -11.73 -11.24 2.87
CA MET A 363 -12.79 -11.75 2.01
C MET A 363 -14.15 -11.28 2.52
N ASN A 364 -14.93 -10.63 1.66
CA ASN A 364 -16.32 -10.28 1.92
C ASN A 364 -17.19 -10.77 0.75
N ASN A 365 -17.79 -11.94 0.95
CA ASN A 365 -18.58 -12.63 -0.07
C ASN A 365 -19.91 -11.93 -0.41
N ARG A 366 -20.41 -11.01 0.43
CA ARG A 366 -21.64 -10.24 0.11
C ARG A 366 -21.38 -8.99 -0.70
N MET A 367 -20.19 -8.40 -0.59
CA MET A 367 -19.83 -7.25 -1.42
C MET A 367 -19.35 -7.64 -2.81
N GLY A 368 -18.73 -8.81 -2.95
CA GLY A 368 -18.34 -9.32 -4.25
C GLY A 368 -19.54 -9.70 -5.12
N THR A 369 -19.29 -9.89 -6.41
CA THR A 369 -20.30 -10.39 -7.38
C THR A 369 -20.51 -11.91 -7.30
N SER A 370 -19.72 -12.59 -6.47
CA SER A 370 -19.76 -14.02 -6.17
C SER A 370 -18.79 -14.29 -4.99
N GLY A 371 -18.38 -15.54 -4.80
CA GLY A 371 -17.27 -15.92 -3.92
C GLY A 371 -15.88 -15.89 -4.59
N CYS A 372 -14.92 -16.56 -3.96
CA CYS A 372 -13.62 -16.87 -4.55
C CYS A 372 -13.75 -17.93 -5.64
N GLN A 373 -13.43 -17.57 -6.89
CA GLN A 373 -13.51 -18.48 -8.03
C GLN A 373 -12.44 -19.58 -7.97
N LEU A 374 -12.83 -20.81 -8.33
CA LEU A 374 -11.96 -21.99 -8.22
C LEU A 374 -10.75 -21.94 -9.16
N ASP A 375 -10.95 -21.41 -10.36
CA ASP A 375 -10.01 -21.32 -11.47
C ASP A 375 -9.18 -20.02 -11.47
N CYS A 376 -9.12 -19.30 -10.33
CA CYS A 376 -8.41 -18.03 -10.20
C CYS A 376 -7.33 -18.05 -9.12
N VAL A 377 -6.12 -17.62 -9.46
CA VAL A 377 -4.95 -17.51 -8.55
C VAL A 377 -4.31 -16.12 -8.55
N ALA A 378 -4.94 -15.13 -9.18
CA ALA A 378 -4.31 -13.86 -9.54
C ALA A 378 -3.81 -13.02 -8.36
N CYS A 379 -4.49 -13.08 -7.20
CA CYS A 379 -4.10 -12.31 -6.01
C CYS A 379 -2.70 -12.66 -5.47
N GLY A 380 -2.24 -13.90 -5.64
CA GLY A 380 -0.90 -14.33 -5.24
C GLY A 380 0.19 -13.88 -6.21
N TYR A 381 -0.12 -13.80 -7.51
CA TYR A 381 0.85 -13.35 -8.52
C TYR A 381 1.12 -11.85 -8.47
N ILE A 382 0.15 -11.05 -8.02
CA ILE A 382 0.33 -9.60 -7.93
C ILE A 382 0.96 -9.15 -6.62
N CYS A 383 1.10 -10.01 -5.61
CA CYS A 383 1.61 -9.58 -4.30
C CYS A 383 3.13 -9.30 -4.35
N PRO A 384 3.60 -8.04 -4.15
CA PRO A 384 5.02 -7.70 -4.30
C PRO A 384 5.92 -8.26 -3.20
N THR A 385 5.36 -8.52 -2.01
CA THR A 385 6.08 -9.00 -0.82
C THR A 385 5.78 -10.46 -0.50
N SER A 386 5.03 -11.16 -1.35
CA SER A 386 4.57 -12.53 -1.12
C SER A 386 3.87 -12.73 0.24
N ALA A 387 3.18 -11.71 0.74
CA ALA A 387 2.23 -11.85 1.87
C ALA A 387 1.08 -12.79 1.49
N ILE A 388 0.67 -12.74 0.22
CA ILE A 388 -0.10 -13.77 -0.46
C ILE A 388 0.87 -14.44 -1.43
N ARG A 389 1.21 -15.70 -1.18
CA ARG A 389 2.15 -16.43 -2.03
C ARG A 389 1.50 -16.76 -3.38
N PRO A 390 2.26 -16.77 -4.49
CA PRO A 390 1.74 -17.25 -5.76
C PRO A 390 1.38 -18.74 -5.64
N LEU A 391 0.20 -19.10 -6.15
CA LEU A 391 -0.30 -20.48 -6.20
C LEU A 391 -0.42 -20.92 -7.65
N THR A 392 -0.18 -22.20 -7.92
CA THR A 392 -0.63 -22.81 -9.17
C THR A 392 -2.10 -23.20 -9.07
N LEU A 393 -2.78 -23.33 -10.22
CA LEU A 393 -4.18 -23.81 -10.22
C LEU A 393 -4.29 -25.25 -9.71
N SER A 394 -3.32 -26.11 -10.05
CA SER A 394 -3.25 -27.48 -9.54
C SER A 394 -3.09 -27.50 -8.03
N GLU A 395 -2.22 -26.66 -7.46
CA GLU A 395 -2.07 -26.53 -6.02
C GLU A 395 -3.34 -26.01 -5.35
N LYS A 396 -3.95 -24.94 -5.88
CA LYS A 396 -5.20 -24.39 -5.32
C LYS A 396 -6.30 -25.44 -5.26
N LEU A 397 -6.42 -26.27 -6.29
CA LEU A 397 -7.44 -27.30 -6.42
C LEU A 397 -7.04 -28.64 -5.78
N GLY A 398 -5.80 -28.81 -5.31
CA GLY A 398 -5.31 -30.09 -4.79
C GLY A 398 -5.26 -31.19 -5.85
N LYS A 399 -4.85 -30.84 -7.08
CA LYS A 399 -4.77 -31.77 -8.22
C LYS A 399 -3.32 -32.08 -8.60
N GLY A 400 -3.09 -33.22 -9.25
CA GLY A 400 -1.76 -33.65 -9.67
C GLY A 400 -0.85 -33.90 -8.47
N ASN A 401 0.34 -33.27 -8.47
CA ASN A 401 1.34 -33.40 -7.39
C ASN A 401 0.85 -32.92 -6.00
N PHE A 402 -0.33 -32.30 -5.94
CA PHE A 402 -0.92 -31.80 -4.70
C PHE A 402 -2.13 -32.63 -4.22
N ALA A 403 -2.40 -33.78 -4.86
CA ALA A 403 -3.53 -34.65 -4.51
C ALA A 403 -3.50 -35.08 -3.03
N ASP A 404 -2.32 -35.44 -2.51
CA ASP A 404 -2.15 -35.88 -1.12
C ASP A 404 -2.42 -34.77 -0.09
N LYS A 405 -2.20 -33.50 -0.49
CA LYS A 405 -2.40 -32.33 0.38
C LYS A 405 -3.84 -31.81 0.33
N GLY A 406 -4.59 -32.16 -0.72
CA GLY A 406 -5.93 -31.63 -0.96
C GLY A 406 -5.96 -30.16 -1.40
N PRO A 407 -7.16 -29.61 -1.66
CA PRO A 407 -7.33 -28.23 -2.11
C PRO A 407 -6.97 -27.22 -1.02
N ILE A 408 -6.55 -26.02 -1.43
CA ILE A 408 -6.29 -24.90 -0.52
C ILE A 408 -7.61 -24.44 0.10
N LYS A 409 -7.74 -24.64 1.40
CA LYS A 409 -8.91 -24.24 2.17
C LYS A 409 -8.73 -22.82 2.72
N ILE A 410 -9.59 -21.89 2.30
CA ILE A 410 -9.57 -20.49 2.79
C ILE A 410 -10.53 -20.27 3.96
N GLY A 411 -11.32 -21.26 4.34
CA GLY A 411 -12.22 -21.20 5.49
C GLY A 411 -13.20 -22.38 5.47
N THR A 412 -14.16 -22.36 6.39
CA THR A 412 -15.27 -23.31 6.44
C THR A 412 -16.57 -22.52 6.53
N ALA A 413 -17.54 -22.86 5.68
CA ALA A 413 -18.88 -22.30 5.77
C ALA A 413 -19.61 -22.89 6.99
N VAL A 414 -20.36 -22.06 7.71
CA VAL A 414 -21.15 -22.41 8.89
C VAL A 414 -22.56 -21.87 8.70
N ILE A 415 -23.56 -22.68 9.03
CA ILE A 415 -24.98 -22.27 8.96
C ILE A 415 -25.41 -21.76 10.33
N ASP A 416 -25.95 -20.55 10.36
CA ASP A 416 -26.67 -19.99 11.48
C ASP A 416 -28.12 -20.50 11.44
N HIS A 417 -28.43 -21.45 12.32
CA HIS A 417 -29.75 -22.09 12.38
C HIS A 417 -30.86 -21.11 12.76
N ALA A 418 -30.55 -19.99 13.41
CA ALA A 418 -31.54 -18.98 13.78
C ALA A 418 -31.99 -18.11 12.59
N LYS A 419 -31.19 -18.06 11.51
CA LYS A 419 -31.49 -17.28 10.30
C LYS A 419 -31.84 -18.14 9.09
N CYS A 420 -31.40 -19.40 9.07
CA CYS A 420 -31.55 -20.27 7.92
C CYS A 420 -33.02 -20.65 7.68
N LEU A 421 -33.53 -20.40 6.47
CA LEU A 421 -34.95 -20.59 6.13
C LEU A 421 -35.51 -21.98 6.50
N PRO A 422 -34.83 -23.10 6.18
CA PRO A 422 -35.32 -24.41 6.57
C PRO A 422 -35.23 -24.68 8.07
N TRP A 423 -34.16 -24.21 8.75
CA TRP A 423 -33.95 -24.47 10.18
C TRP A 423 -34.84 -23.62 11.09
N ALA A 424 -34.94 -22.32 10.82
CA ALA A 424 -35.66 -21.37 11.66
C ALA A 424 -37.15 -21.31 11.34
N PHE A 425 -37.51 -21.40 10.06
CA PHE A 425 -38.88 -21.11 9.59
C PHE A 425 -39.55 -22.31 8.92
N GLY A 426 -38.87 -23.46 8.79
CA GLY A 426 -39.42 -24.64 8.11
C GLY A 426 -39.67 -24.43 6.61
N VAL A 427 -39.11 -23.38 6.00
CA VAL A 427 -39.29 -23.05 4.58
C VAL A 427 -38.24 -23.80 3.75
N PRO A 428 -38.63 -24.62 2.75
CA PRO A 428 -37.68 -25.33 1.89
C PRO A 428 -36.73 -24.37 1.13
N CYS A 429 -35.43 -24.60 1.24
CA CYS A 429 -34.41 -23.82 0.55
C CYS A 429 -33.14 -24.67 0.34
N ILE A 430 -32.71 -24.82 -0.92
CA ILE A 430 -31.55 -25.63 -1.31
C ILE A 430 -30.44 -24.82 -2.00
N VAL A 431 -30.57 -23.50 -2.05
CA VAL A 431 -29.70 -22.59 -2.82
C VAL A 431 -28.21 -22.76 -2.51
N CYS A 432 -27.85 -22.96 -1.24
CA CYS A 432 -26.45 -23.16 -0.85
C CYS A 432 -25.88 -24.50 -1.36
N GLN A 433 -26.72 -25.55 -1.40
CA GLN A 433 -26.33 -26.84 -1.94
C GLN A 433 -26.20 -26.77 -3.46
N GLU A 434 -27.14 -26.13 -4.15
CA GLU A 434 -27.12 -26.02 -5.62
C GLU A 434 -25.87 -25.30 -6.11
N ASN A 435 -25.53 -24.17 -5.47
CA ASN A 435 -24.41 -23.33 -5.84
C ASN A 435 -23.05 -23.78 -5.28
N CYS A 436 -22.97 -24.89 -4.54
CA CYS A 436 -21.69 -25.41 -4.05
C CYS A 436 -20.82 -25.87 -5.25
N PRO A 437 -19.67 -25.23 -5.52
CA PRO A 437 -18.91 -25.48 -6.75
C PRO A 437 -17.94 -26.67 -6.61
N VAL A 438 -17.78 -27.22 -5.40
CA VAL A 438 -16.85 -28.33 -5.14
C VAL A 438 -17.52 -29.64 -5.58
N SER A 439 -16.72 -30.55 -6.16
CA SER A 439 -17.16 -31.89 -6.53
C SER A 439 -16.26 -32.94 -5.86
N PRO A 440 -16.78 -33.83 -5.00
CA PRO A 440 -18.18 -33.89 -4.53
C PRO A 440 -18.59 -32.64 -3.71
N LYS A 441 -19.90 -32.32 -3.72
CA LYS A 441 -20.44 -31.15 -3.02
C LYS A 441 -20.13 -31.22 -1.52
N ALA A 442 -19.81 -30.06 -0.95
CA ALA A 442 -19.55 -29.90 0.49
C ALA A 442 -20.81 -29.60 1.31
N ILE A 443 -21.93 -29.30 0.65
CA ILE A 443 -23.20 -29.00 1.30
C ILE A 443 -24.19 -30.08 0.89
N HIS A 444 -24.88 -30.65 1.87
CA HIS A 444 -25.79 -31.78 1.71
C HIS A 444 -27.13 -31.46 2.36
N ILE A 445 -28.18 -32.14 1.90
CA ILE A 445 -29.54 -32.00 2.45
C ILE A 445 -29.88 -33.27 3.22
N LYS A 446 -30.37 -33.13 4.46
CA LYS A 446 -30.96 -34.20 5.26
C LYS A 446 -32.46 -33.97 5.33
N THR A 447 -33.24 -34.97 4.94
CA THR A 447 -34.71 -34.92 5.09
C THR A 447 -35.10 -35.46 6.46
N THR A 448 -35.93 -34.71 7.20
CA THR A 448 -36.50 -35.16 8.48
C THR A 448 -37.70 -36.07 8.26
N GLU A 449 -38.17 -36.72 9.31
CA GLU A 449 -39.40 -37.55 9.27
C GLU A 449 -40.64 -36.73 8.85
N SER A 450 -40.66 -35.44 9.17
CA SER A 450 -41.69 -34.49 8.73
C SER A 450 -41.58 -34.05 7.26
N GLY A 451 -40.60 -34.59 6.50
CA GLY A 451 -40.36 -34.24 5.10
C GLY A 451 -39.57 -32.94 4.89
N LEU A 452 -39.12 -32.28 5.97
CA LEU A 452 -38.39 -31.01 5.89
C LEU A 452 -36.94 -31.24 5.46
N GLN A 453 -36.48 -30.45 4.49
CA GLN A 453 -35.13 -30.52 3.94
C GLN A 453 -34.18 -29.57 4.66
N LEU A 454 -33.26 -30.12 5.46
CA LEU A 454 -32.31 -29.34 6.26
C LEU A 454 -30.90 -29.39 5.65
N PRO A 455 -30.29 -28.25 5.30
CA PRO A 455 -28.92 -28.22 4.82
C PRO A 455 -27.93 -28.42 5.96
N TYR A 456 -26.87 -29.18 5.70
CA TYR A 456 -25.68 -29.31 6.57
C TYR A 456 -24.40 -29.27 5.74
N ILE A 457 -23.28 -28.91 6.37
CA ILE A 457 -22.00 -28.68 5.71
C ILE A 457 -20.99 -29.74 6.14
N ASP A 458 -20.41 -30.44 5.17
CA ASP A 458 -19.25 -31.31 5.35
C ASP A 458 -17.99 -30.43 5.40
N SER A 459 -17.45 -30.26 6.61
CA SER A 459 -16.26 -29.45 6.85
C SER A 459 -14.99 -30.01 6.20
N GLY A 460 -14.94 -31.31 5.92
CA GLY A 460 -13.80 -31.97 5.26
C GLY A 460 -13.70 -31.61 3.77
N LYS A 461 -14.85 -31.40 3.11
CA LYS A 461 -14.93 -31.03 1.69
C LYS A 461 -15.01 -29.52 1.46
N CYS A 462 -15.49 -28.76 2.44
CA CYS A 462 -15.67 -27.32 2.30
C CYS A 462 -14.32 -26.60 2.20
N ILE A 463 -14.10 -25.88 1.09
CA ILE A 463 -12.89 -25.06 0.89
C ILE A 463 -13.05 -23.60 1.33
N GLY A 464 -14.26 -23.18 1.72
CA GLY A 464 -14.54 -21.80 2.16
C GLY A 464 -14.63 -20.77 1.04
N CYS A 465 -14.92 -21.17 -0.21
CA CYS A 465 -14.99 -20.24 -1.36
C CYS A 465 -16.02 -19.11 -1.20
N GLY A 466 -17.05 -19.29 -0.37
CA GLY A 466 -18.01 -18.23 -0.05
C GLY A 466 -19.13 -18.00 -1.07
N ILE A 467 -19.21 -18.79 -2.13
CA ILE A 467 -20.32 -18.71 -3.10
C ILE A 467 -21.67 -18.93 -2.42
N CYS A 468 -21.79 -19.96 -1.57
CA CYS A 468 -23.01 -20.20 -0.79
C CYS A 468 -23.42 -19.01 0.11
N GLN A 469 -22.44 -18.27 0.64
CA GLN A 469 -22.70 -17.06 1.40
C GLN A 469 -23.20 -15.94 0.48
N HIS A 470 -22.63 -15.76 -0.71
CA HIS A 470 -23.11 -14.78 -1.68
C HIS A 470 -24.55 -15.05 -2.14
N GLU A 471 -24.86 -16.29 -2.49
CA GLU A 471 -26.16 -16.69 -3.06
C GLU A 471 -27.27 -16.84 -2.02
N CYS A 472 -26.97 -16.74 -0.72
CA CYS A 472 -27.97 -16.93 0.33
C CYS A 472 -29.11 -15.90 0.20
N PRO A 473 -30.39 -16.33 0.07
CA PRO A 473 -31.53 -15.44 -0.20
C PRO A 473 -32.01 -14.67 1.03
N VAL A 474 -31.46 -14.95 2.21
CA VAL A 474 -31.83 -14.25 3.45
C VAL A 474 -31.42 -12.78 3.35
N SER A 475 -32.37 -11.89 3.62
CA SER A 475 -32.15 -10.44 3.65
C SER A 475 -31.25 -10.03 4.82
N GLY A 476 -30.31 -9.11 4.56
CA GLY A 476 -29.32 -8.67 5.54
C GLY A 476 -28.15 -9.65 5.66
N ASP A 477 -27.84 -10.08 6.87
CA ASP A 477 -26.78 -11.06 7.12
C ASP A 477 -27.19 -12.45 6.63
N SER A 478 -26.34 -13.05 5.78
CA SER A 478 -26.54 -14.41 5.28
C SER A 478 -26.67 -15.43 6.40
N ALA A 479 -27.57 -16.39 6.22
CA ALA A 479 -27.68 -17.53 7.13
C ALA A 479 -26.50 -18.50 7.02
N VAL A 480 -25.76 -18.50 5.92
CA VAL A 480 -24.50 -19.24 5.80
C VAL A 480 -23.35 -18.27 5.68
N VAL A 481 -22.34 -18.41 6.54
CA VAL A 481 -21.19 -17.52 6.64
C VAL A 481 -19.88 -18.30 6.60
N VAL A 482 -18.89 -17.81 5.88
CA VAL A 482 -17.54 -18.41 5.90
C VAL A 482 -16.78 -17.89 7.12
N LYS A 483 -16.30 -18.82 7.94
CA LYS A 483 -15.41 -18.55 9.07
C LYS A 483 -14.01 -19.12 8.76
N PRO A 484 -12.94 -18.60 9.39
CA PRO A 484 -11.57 -19.02 9.08
C PRO A 484 -11.16 -20.40 9.63
N PHE A 485 -12.12 -21.24 10.03
CA PHE A 485 -11.85 -22.59 10.54
C PHE A 485 -11.23 -23.49 9.48
N GLY A 486 -10.22 -24.27 9.89
CA GLY A 486 -9.55 -25.25 9.03
C GLY A 486 -8.80 -24.64 7.84
N GLN A 487 -8.44 -23.37 7.90
CA GLN A 487 -7.68 -22.71 6.82
C GLN A 487 -6.32 -23.36 6.59
N THR A 488 -6.02 -23.64 5.32
CA THR A 488 -4.68 -23.99 4.86
C THR A 488 -3.82 -22.72 4.84
N ARG A 489 -3.06 -22.51 5.92
CA ARG A 489 -1.99 -21.49 5.96
C ARG A 489 -0.66 -22.22 6.02
N GLU A 490 0.30 -21.80 5.19
CA GLU A 490 1.67 -22.30 5.34
C GLU A 490 2.20 -21.90 6.73
N LYS A 491 2.58 -22.90 7.52
CA LYS A 491 3.45 -22.74 8.67
C LYS A 491 4.87 -22.88 8.11
N ASN A 492 5.66 -21.81 8.18
CA ASN A 492 7.09 -21.90 7.91
C ASN A 492 7.75 -22.81 8.94
#